data_AF-A0A2M7AE34-F1
#
_entry.id   AF-A0A2M7AE34-F1
#
_cell.length_a   1.000
_cell.length_b   1.000
_cell.length_c   1.000
_cell.angle_alpha   90.00
_cell.angle_beta   90.00
_cell.angle_gamma   90.00
#
_symmetry.space_group_name_H-M   'P 1'
#
loop_
_entity.id
_entity.type
_entity.pdbx_description
1 polymer ?
#
loop_
_entity_poly.entity_id
_entity_poly.type
_entity_poly.pdbx_seq_one_letter_code
_entity_poly.pdbx_strand_id
1 'polypeptide(L)'
;DKDVMVFLIDSEKIRKSKLSKFLKDRKVTIPVLLDPYKKTYQRYGLYGLPALFVLDKDGKIYFLYKGALNNLEEKLEEILGELTKKWNI
;
A
#
# COMPACT_ATOMS: atom_id res chain seq x y z
N ASP A 1 14.94 -11.93 -3.09
CA ASP A 1 14.50 -10.51 -3.13
C ASP A 1 13.35 -10.21 -4.10
N LYS A 2 12.38 -11.12 -4.32
CA LYS A 2 11.20 -10.82 -5.17
C LYS A 2 9.85 -11.19 -4.52
N ASP A 3 9.83 -11.54 -3.24
CA ASP A 3 8.67 -12.22 -2.64
C ASP A 3 7.59 -11.25 -2.13
N VAL A 4 7.90 -9.96 -2.04
CA VAL A 4 6.97 -8.92 -1.61
C VAL A 4 6.97 -7.77 -2.61
N MET A 5 5.77 -7.32 -3.00
CA MET A 5 5.57 -6.13 -3.81
C MET A 5 4.86 -5.06 -2.99
N VAL A 6 5.34 -3.82 -3.08
CA VAL A 6 4.73 -2.66 -2.42
C VAL A 6 4.18 -1.73 -3.49
N PHE A 7 2.92 -1.31 -3.32
CA PHE A 7 2.27 -0.34 -4.18
C PHE A 7 1.70 0.81 -3.34
N LEU A 8 1.91 2.03 -3.79
CA LEU A 8 1.20 3.20 -3.26
C LEU A 8 -0.02 3.47 -4.13
N ILE A 9 -1.17 3.79 -3.52
CA ILE A 9 -2.38 4.11 -4.27
C ILE A 9 -2.74 5.57 -4.00
N ASP A 10 -2.63 6.40 -5.03
CA ASP A 10 -3.07 7.79 -4.98
C ASP A 10 -4.51 7.90 -5.51
N SER A 11 -5.43 8.31 -4.63
CA SER A 11 -6.86 8.44 -4.95
C SER A 11 -7.26 9.89 -5.28
N GLU A 12 -6.31 10.82 -5.25
CA GLU A 12 -6.58 12.23 -5.52
C GLU A 12 -6.63 12.53 -7.01
N LYS A 13 -7.56 13.40 -7.39
CA LYS A 13 -7.71 13.83 -8.78
C LYS A 13 -6.69 14.93 -9.09
N ILE A 14 -5.43 14.53 -9.25
CA ILE A 14 -4.32 15.46 -9.55
C ILE A 14 -3.81 15.28 -10.98
N ARG A 15 -3.25 16.34 -11.57
CA ARG A 15 -2.55 16.23 -12.85
C ARG A 15 -1.34 15.31 -12.69
N LYS A 16 -1.21 14.30 -13.56
CA LYS A 16 -0.10 13.34 -13.56
C LYS A 16 1.28 14.00 -13.51
N SER A 17 1.45 15.16 -14.17
CA SER A 17 2.70 15.93 -14.15
C SER A 17 3.05 16.47 -12.75
N LYS A 18 2.05 16.92 -11.98
CA LYS A 18 2.23 17.39 -10.60
C LYS A 18 2.62 16.23 -9.68
N LEU A 19 1.98 15.06 -9.84
CA LEU A 19 2.35 13.86 -9.09
C LEU A 19 3.77 13.42 -9.41
N SER A 20 4.09 13.31 -10.70
CA SER A 20 5.40 12.85 -11.16
C SER A 20 6.53 13.75 -10.63
N LYS A 21 6.33 15.07 -10.62
CA LYS A 21 7.28 16.00 -10.00
C LYS A 21 7.43 15.75 -8.50
N PHE A 22 6.32 15.63 -7.76
CA PHE A 22 6.35 15.35 -6.32
C PHE A 22 7.11 14.05 -6.00
N LEU A 23 6.83 12.97 -6.72
CA LEU A 23 7.48 11.68 -6.53
C LEU A 23 8.99 11.76 -6.82
N LYS A 24 9.38 12.48 -7.88
CA LYS A 24 10.79 12.70 -8.23
C LYS A 24 11.52 13.52 -7.16
N ASP A 25 10.93 14.61 -6.71
CA ASP A 25 11.52 15.50 -5.71
C ASP A 25 11.69 14.78 -4.35
N ARG A 26 10.78 13.85 -4.03
CA ARG A 26 10.83 13.00 -2.83
C ARG A 26 11.63 11.70 -3.02
N LYS A 27 12.21 11.46 -4.20
CA LYS A 27 12.96 10.23 -4.54
C LYS A 27 12.16 8.95 -4.28
N VAL A 28 10.86 8.98 -4.50
CA VAL A 28 10.00 7.79 -4.35
C VAL A 28 10.30 6.83 -5.51
N THR A 29 10.77 5.64 -5.19
CA THR A 29 11.09 4.57 -6.15
C THR A 29 10.02 3.47 -6.21
N ILE A 30 9.09 3.48 -5.25
CA ILE A 30 8.00 2.51 -5.15
C ILE A 30 6.94 2.81 -6.23
N PRO A 31 6.39 1.80 -6.93
CA PRO A 31 5.30 1.99 -7.87
C PRO A 31 4.09 2.69 -7.25
N VAL A 32 3.56 3.69 -7.97
CA VAL A 32 2.36 4.44 -7.57
C VAL A 32 1.24 4.20 -8.58
N LEU A 33 0.12 3.67 -8.11
CA LEU A 33 -1.09 3.42 -8.87
C LEU A 33 -2.06 4.60 -8.70
N LEU A 34 -2.60 5.09 -9.81
CA LEU A 34 -3.58 6.18 -9.83
C LEU A 34 -4.99 5.62 -9.79
N ASP A 35 -5.77 6.00 -8.78
CA ASP A 35 -7.20 5.69 -8.66
C ASP A 35 -8.02 6.99 -8.51
N PRO A 36 -8.04 7.86 -9.53
CA PRO A 36 -8.71 9.18 -9.45
C PRO A 36 -10.24 9.08 -9.32
N TYR A 37 -10.81 7.87 -9.51
CA TYR A 37 -12.23 7.59 -9.36
C TYR A 37 -12.56 6.90 -8.03
N LYS A 38 -11.56 6.71 -7.14
CA LYS A 38 -11.70 6.11 -5.81
C LYS A 38 -12.32 4.70 -5.83
N LYS A 39 -12.14 3.95 -6.93
CA LYS A 39 -12.73 2.61 -7.09
C LYS A 39 -12.13 1.61 -6.10
N THR A 40 -10.83 1.66 -5.88
CA THR A 40 -10.14 0.82 -4.90
C THR A 40 -10.58 1.20 -3.49
N TYR A 41 -10.58 2.50 -3.17
CA TYR A 41 -11.05 3.01 -1.89
C TYR A 41 -12.47 2.51 -1.55
N GLN A 42 -13.40 2.59 -2.51
CA GLN A 42 -14.78 2.12 -2.34
C GLN A 42 -14.87 0.60 -2.20
N ARG A 43 -14.18 -0.15 -3.06
CA ARG A 43 -14.20 -1.63 -3.03
C ARG A 43 -13.66 -2.20 -1.73
N TYR A 44 -12.66 -1.53 -1.15
CA TYR A 44 -12.05 -1.94 0.12
C TYR A 44 -12.77 -1.34 1.36
N GLY A 45 -13.93 -0.67 1.16
CA GLY A 45 -14.77 -0.18 2.26
C GLY A 45 -14.07 0.84 3.16
N LEU A 46 -13.27 1.73 2.57
CA LEU A 46 -12.62 2.81 3.29
C LEU A 46 -13.56 4.00 3.48
N TYR A 47 -13.49 4.62 4.66
CA TYR A 47 -14.19 5.86 5.00
C TYR A 47 -13.23 7.02 5.30
N GLY A 48 -11.92 6.75 5.30
CA GLY A 48 -10.85 7.74 5.43
C GLY A 48 -9.50 7.15 5.02
N LEU A 49 -8.53 8.04 4.79
CA LEU A 49 -7.13 7.73 4.52
C LEU A 49 -6.26 8.28 5.67
N PRO A 50 -5.04 7.73 5.88
CA PRO A 50 -4.44 6.59 5.16
C PRO A 50 -5.01 5.23 5.57
N ALA A 51 -4.69 4.20 4.79
CA ALA A 51 -4.97 2.79 5.11
C ALA A 51 -3.85 1.89 4.57
N LEU A 52 -3.58 0.80 5.28
CA LEU A 52 -2.61 -0.23 4.92
C LEU A 52 -3.34 -1.56 4.71
N PHE A 53 -3.02 -2.23 3.60
CA PHE A 53 -3.45 -3.58 3.31
C PHE A 53 -2.23 -4.45 3.00
N VAL A 54 -2.18 -5.63 3.60
CA VAL A 54 -1.23 -6.69 3.21
C VAL A 54 -2.05 -7.84 2.67
N LEU A 55 -1.74 -8.22 1.43
CA LEU A 55 -2.38 -9.33 0.75
C LEU A 55 -1.47 -10.55 0.80
N ASP A 56 -2.06 -11.73 0.91
CA ASP A 56 -1.32 -12.98 0.73
C ASP A 56 -1.09 -13.29 -0.76
N LYS A 57 -0.31 -14.35 -1.04
CA LYS A 57 0.01 -14.80 -2.41
C LYS A 57 -1.22 -15.19 -3.24
N ASP A 58 -2.34 -15.49 -2.60
CA ASP A 58 -3.61 -15.82 -3.26
C ASP A 58 -4.48 -14.56 -3.45
N GLY A 59 -3.96 -13.37 -3.09
CA GLY A 59 -4.65 -12.08 -3.19
C GLY A 59 -5.68 -11.83 -2.09
N LYS A 60 -5.71 -12.64 -1.02
CA LYS A 60 -6.62 -12.43 0.11
C LYS A 60 -6.01 -11.44 1.10
N ILE A 61 -6.86 -10.67 1.77
CA ILE A 61 -6.40 -9.71 2.79
C ILE A 61 -5.90 -10.50 4.00
N TYR A 62 -4.59 -10.45 4.25
CA TYR A 62 -3.97 -10.99 5.46
C TYR A 62 -4.03 -9.98 6.61
N PHE A 63 -3.79 -8.71 6.30
CA PHE A 63 -3.83 -7.62 7.28
C PHE A 63 -4.46 -6.35 6.70
N LEU A 64 -5.18 -5.62 7.56
CA LEU A 64 -5.78 -4.34 7.27
C LEU A 64 -5.62 -3.42 8.48
N TYR A 65 -5.15 -2.20 8.24
CA TYR A 65 -5.20 -1.11 9.20
C TYR A 65 -5.77 0.16 8.57
N LYS A 66 -6.80 0.73 9.21
CA LYS A 66 -7.42 1.99 8.78
C LYS A 66 -6.92 3.11 9.70
N GLY A 67 -6.20 4.07 9.15
CA GLY A 67 -5.56 5.16 9.89
C GLY A 67 -4.04 5.19 9.72
N ALA A 68 -3.40 6.16 10.37
CA ALA A 68 -1.94 6.31 10.35
C ALA A 68 -1.31 5.45 11.45
N LEU A 69 -0.25 4.71 11.08
CA LEU A 69 0.60 3.98 12.02
C LEU A 69 1.85 4.81 12.31
N ASN A 70 2.13 5.03 13.59
CA ASN A 70 3.38 5.69 14.01
C ASN A 70 4.59 4.75 13.91
N ASN A 71 4.37 3.44 13.97
CA ASN A 71 5.38 2.38 13.91
C ASN A 71 5.20 1.48 12.67
N LEU A 72 4.95 2.10 11.51
CA LEU A 72 4.64 1.39 10.27
C LEU A 72 5.68 0.33 9.90
N GLU A 73 6.97 0.64 10.04
CA GLU A 73 8.07 -0.25 9.67
C GLU A 73 8.10 -1.52 10.52
N GLU A 74 8.16 -1.37 11.85
CA GLU A 74 8.06 -2.49 12.81
C GLU A 74 6.82 -3.34 12.56
N LYS A 75 5.66 -2.69 12.32
CA LYS A 75 4.43 -3.43 12.08
C LYS A 75 4.47 -4.23 10.78
N LEU A 76 5.09 -3.68 9.72
CA LEU A 76 5.28 -4.39 8.46
C LEU A 76 6.23 -5.57 8.61
N GLU A 77 7.34 -5.41 9.34
CA GLU A 77 8.29 -6.50 9.61
C GLU A 77 7.62 -7.67 10.35
N GLU A 78 6.82 -7.36 11.38
CA GLU A 78 6.03 -8.35 12.12
C GLU A 78 5.09 -9.12 11.18
N ILE A 79 4.23 -8.40 10.44
CA ILE A 79 3.21 -8.99 9.57
C ILE A 79 3.85 -9.82 8.46
N LEU A 80 4.87 -9.28 7.80
CA LEU A 80 5.55 -9.96 6.69
C LEU A 80 6.33 -11.17 7.21
N GLY A 81 6.95 -11.07 8.38
CA GLY A 81 7.65 -12.19 9.01
C GLY A 81 6.73 -13.35 9.39
N GLU A 82 5.51 -13.08 9.85
CA GLU A 82 4.51 -14.12 10.08
C GLU A 82 4.00 -14.73 8.77
N LEU A 83 3.73 -13.87 7.78
CA LEU A 83 3.15 -14.28 6.51
C LEU A 83 4.11 -15.18 5.70
N THR A 84 5.40 -14.84 5.67
CA THR A 84 6.42 -15.63 4.95
C THR A 84 6.68 -16.97 5.62
N LYS A 85 6.72 -17.03 6.96
CA LYS A 85 6.81 -18.29 7.71
C LYS A 85 5.68 -19.25 7.35
N LYS A 86 4.44 -18.73 7.24
CA LYS A 86 3.27 -19.54 6.85
C LYS A 86 3.40 -20.13 5.44
N TRP A 87 4.18 -19.51 4.57
CA TRP A 87 4.40 -19.99 3.20
C TRP A 87 5.53 -20.99 3.07
N ASN A 88 6.22 -21.33 4.17
CA ASN A 88 7.33 -22.26 4.18
C ASN A 88 8.46 -21.85 3.22
N ILE A 89 8.67 -20.53 3.10
CA ILE A 89 9.76 -19.87 2.36
C ILE A 89 10.78 -19.38 3.40
#